data_AF-A0A7S4HHR8-F1
#
_entry.id   AF-A0A7S4HHR8-F1
#
_cell.length_a   1.000
_cell.length_b   1.000
_cell.length_c   1.000
_cell.angle_alpha   90.00
_cell.angle_beta   90.00
_cell.angle_gamma   90.00
#
_symmetry.space_group_name_H-M   'P 1'
#
loop_
_entity.id
_entity.type
_entity.pdbx_description
1 polymer ?
#
loop_
_entity_poly.entity_id
_entity_poly.type
_entity_poly.pdbx_seq_one_letter_code
_entity_poly.pdbx_strand_id
1 'polypeptide(L)'
;EETQEKMKALPNRMRQYAAYIHVQDTIKSYLRVNIIINDLRSEALRDRHWQELRRKLGVKWVLSELTLGEVWDSDVRKHEVIYKDIINRAQGELALEEFLKQVKEYWSSFELELVNYQNKCMLIKGWDDLFNKLTEHLNSISSMKASPFYKVFEENANSWEDKLNRIRNLFDVWIDVQRRWIYLEGIFSGSADIAAL
;
A
#
# COMPACT_ATOMS: atom_id res chain seq x y z
N GLU A 1 23.56 19.81 6.94
CA GLU A 1 24.89 19.19 6.74
C GLU A 1 25.97 20.24 6.50
N GLU A 2 25.73 21.23 5.63
CA GLU A 2 26.66 22.34 5.35
C GLU A 2 27.21 23.09 6.59
N THR A 3 26.37 23.35 7.60
CA THR A 3 26.79 24.01 8.85
C THR A 3 27.72 23.14 9.70
N GLN A 4 27.59 21.81 9.64
CA GLN A 4 28.47 20.88 10.34
C GLN A 4 29.86 20.81 9.70
N GLU A 5 29.93 20.89 8.37
CA GLU A 5 31.21 20.93 7.65
C GLU A 5 31.97 22.23 7.94
N LYS A 6 31.27 23.37 7.92
CA LYS A 6 31.83 24.68 8.32
C LYS A 6 32.35 24.67 9.75
N MET A 7 31.71 23.95 10.67
CA MET A 7 32.21 23.78 12.04
C MET A 7 33.46 22.91 12.14
N LYS A 8 33.54 21.81 11.36
CA LYS A 8 34.72 20.93 11.34
C LYS A 8 35.96 21.62 10.75
N ALA A 9 35.75 22.59 9.86
CA ALA A 9 36.81 23.42 9.27
C ALA A 9 37.43 24.44 10.24
N LEU A 10 36.86 24.63 11.44
CA LEU A 10 37.38 25.59 12.42
C LEU A 10 38.71 25.12 13.05
N PRO A 11 39.60 26.05 13.44
CA PRO A 11 40.87 25.73 14.08
C PRO A 11 40.70 24.87 15.35
N ASN A 12 41.66 23.97 15.62
CA ASN A 12 41.59 23.05 16.77
C ASN A 12 41.38 23.75 18.12
N ARG A 13 41.98 24.94 18.32
CA ARG A 13 41.79 25.75 19.53
C ARG A 13 40.34 26.19 19.72
N MET A 14 39.64 26.52 18.63
CA MET A 14 38.22 26.90 18.68
C MET A 14 37.30 25.72 18.99
N ARG A 15 37.69 24.50 18.60
CA ARG A 15 36.93 23.28 18.84
C ARG A 15 36.94 22.79 20.30
N GLN A 16 37.84 23.34 21.13
CA GLN A 16 37.95 23.00 22.55
C GLN A 16 37.07 23.88 23.46
N TYR A 17 36.52 24.98 22.94
CA TYR A 17 35.66 25.85 23.75
C TYR A 17 34.31 25.19 24.05
N ALA A 18 33.81 25.44 25.27
CA ALA A 18 32.48 24.99 25.69
C ALA A 18 31.35 25.48 24.75
N ALA A 19 31.48 26.68 24.19
CA ALA A 19 30.54 27.22 23.21
C ALA A 19 30.50 26.39 21.92
N TYR A 20 31.66 25.93 21.44
CA TYR A 20 31.72 25.06 20.25
C TYR A 20 31.06 23.71 20.51
N ILE A 21 31.35 23.08 21.66
CA ILE A 21 30.75 21.80 22.05
C ILE A 21 29.22 21.95 22.16
N HIS A 22 28.74 23.01 22.82
CA HIS A 22 27.32 23.28 22.97
C HIS A 22 26.60 23.45 21.62
N VAL A 23 27.17 24.23 20.70
CA VAL A 23 26.58 24.42 19.38
C VAL A 23 26.67 23.13 18.55
N GLN A 24 27.76 22.37 18.64
CA GLN A 24 27.91 21.09 17.97
C GLN A 24 26.84 20.08 18.41
N ASP A 25 26.58 19.98 19.70
CA ASP A 25 25.55 19.09 20.25
C ASP A 25 24.15 19.58 19.90
N THR A 26 23.93 20.89 19.87
CA THR A 26 22.68 21.49 19.40
C THR A 26 22.40 21.17 17.93
N ILE A 27 23.41 21.27 17.06
CA ILE A 27 23.28 20.91 15.64
C ILE A 27 23.02 19.41 15.47
N LYS A 28 23.75 18.54 16.18
CA LYS A 28 23.49 17.09 16.15
C LYS A 28 22.06 16.75 16.59
N SER A 29 21.58 17.45 17.61
CA SER A 29 20.21 17.35 18.10
C SER A 29 19.20 17.75 17.02
N TYR A 30 19.38 18.89 16.36
CA TYR A 30 18.49 19.32 15.26
C TYR A 30 18.53 18.36 14.07
N LEU A 31 19.68 17.79 13.72
CA LEU A 31 19.78 16.80 12.64
C LEU A 31 18.97 15.54 12.94
N ARG A 32 18.96 15.05 14.19
CA ARG A 32 18.12 13.91 14.57
C ARG A 32 16.64 14.23 14.46
N VAL A 33 16.24 15.41 14.92
CA VAL A 33 14.85 15.89 14.82
C VAL A 33 14.45 16.11 13.36
N ASN A 34 15.38 16.53 12.50
CA ASN A 34 15.14 16.75 11.09
C ASN A 34 14.74 15.46 10.34
N ILE A 35 15.27 14.30 10.74
CA ILE A 35 14.85 13.01 10.17
C ILE A 35 13.35 12.79 10.44
N ILE A 36 12.92 13.01 11.67
CA ILE A 36 11.51 12.86 12.08
C ILE A 36 10.62 13.85 11.33
N ILE A 37 11.07 15.10 11.16
CA ILE A 37 10.34 16.12 10.39
C ILE A 37 10.21 15.71 8.92
N ASN A 38 11.26 15.15 8.33
CA ASN A 38 11.21 14.68 6.95
C ASN A 38 10.23 13.50 6.80
N ASP A 39 10.21 12.59 7.77
CA ASP A 39 9.27 11.48 7.79
C ASP A 39 7.82 11.97 8.00
N LEU A 40 7.62 13.01 8.82
CA LEU A 40 6.33 13.69 9.02
C LEU A 40 5.82 14.39 7.77
N ARG A 41 6.71 14.76 6.84
CA ARG A 41 6.33 15.32 5.54
C ARG A 41 5.82 14.25 4.56
N SER A 42 6.07 12.97 4.84
CA SER A 42 5.69 11.90 3.91
C SER A 42 4.19 11.86 3.64
N GLU A 43 3.82 11.46 2.42
CA GLU A 43 2.42 11.29 2.01
C GLU A 43 1.69 10.17 2.77
N ALA A 44 2.42 9.38 3.57
CA ALA A 44 1.85 8.38 4.45
C ALA A 44 0.99 9.03 5.56
N LEU A 45 1.32 10.25 5.98
CA LEU A 45 0.54 10.94 7.00
C LEU A 45 -0.76 11.51 6.43
N ARG A 46 -1.86 11.19 7.12
CA ARG A 46 -3.22 11.66 6.86
C ARG A 46 -3.71 12.42 8.08
N ASP A 47 -4.81 13.14 7.95
CA ASP A 47 -5.39 13.94 9.05
C ASP A 47 -5.59 13.14 10.35
N ARG A 48 -5.96 11.85 10.24
CA ARG A 48 -6.09 10.94 11.40
C ARG A 48 -4.79 10.80 12.21
N HIS A 49 -3.65 10.70 11.55
CA HIS A 49 -2.33 10.56 12.19
C HIS A 49 -1.95 11.86 12.90
N TRP A 50 -2.23 13.00 12.28
CA TRP A 50 -2.01 14.32 12.85
C TRP A 50 -2.90 14.61 14.06
N GLN A 51 -4.17 14.19 14.02
CA GLN A 51 -5.08 14.26 15.17
C GLN A 51 -4.60 13.36 16.31
N GLU A 52 -4.07 12.17 16.02
CA GLU A 52 -3.49 11.29 17.04
C GLU A 52 -2.25 11.91 17.68
N LEU A 53 -1.35 12.49 16.89
CA LEU A 53 -0.17 13.23 17.37
C LEU A 53 -0.60 14.37 18.29
N ARG A 54 -1.56 15.19 17.84
CA ARG A 54 -2.09 16.31 18.61
C ARG A 54 -2.60 15.86 19.99
N ARG A 55 -3.34 14.75 20.03
CA ARG A 55 -3.89 14.18 21.26
C ARG A 55 -2.80 13.62 22.18
N LYS A 56 -1.84 12.86 21.65
CA LYS A 56 -0.76 12.25 22.46
C LYS A 56 0.24 13.28 23.00
N LEU A 57 0.49 14.35 22.25
CA LEU A 57 1.41 15.43 22.64
C LEU A 57 0.73 16.52 23.49
N GLY A 58 -0.60 16.53 23.59
CA GLY A 58 -1.35 17.53 24.36
C GLY A 58 -1.27 18.95 23.75
N VAL A 59 -0.95 19.06 22.47
CA VAL A 59 -0.75 20.33 21.76
C VAL A 59 -2.03 20.81 21.08
N LYS A 60 -2.18 22.12 20.90
CA LYS A 60 -3.35 22.73 20.23
C LYS A 60 -3.02 23.16 18.81
N TRP A 61 -2.51 22.23 18.01
CA TRP A 61 -2.20 22.52 16.61
C TRP A 61 -3.46 22.69 15.76
N VAL A 62 -3.40 23.70 14.89
CA VAL A 62 -4.33 23.89 13.77
C VAL A 62 -3.60 23.42 12.52
N LEU A 63 -4.00 22.29 11.94
CA LEU A 63 -3.24 21.64 10.86
C LEU A 63 -3.11 22.50 9.59
N SER A 64 -4.06 23.41 9.34
CA SER A 64 -4.01 24.33 8.21
C SER A 64 -2.96 25.43 8.37
N GLU A 65 -2.52 25.71 9.59
CA GLU A 65 -1.57 26.79 9.92
C GLU A 65 -0.28 26.26 10.56
N LEU A 66 -0.13 24.93 10.63
CA LEU A 66 0.97 24.29 11.35
C LEU A 66 2.32 24.72 10.79
N THR A 67 3.10 25.41 11.60
CA THR A 67 4.45 25.83 11.23
C THR A 67 5.50 24.86 11.76
N LEU A 68 6.66 24.84 11.11
CA LEU A 68 7.80 24.06 11.59
C LEU A 68 8.25 24.47 13.01
N GLY A 69 8.09 25.75 13.35
CA GLY A 69 8.38 26.27 14.69
C GLY A 69 7.52 25.60 15.76
N GLU A 70 6.21 25.48 15.52
CA GLU A 70 5.29 24.82 16.46
C GLU A 70 5.57 23.32 16.65
N VAL A 71 6.12 22.67 15.62
CA VAL A 71 6.59 21.28 15.71
C VAL A 71 7.89 21.18 16.49
N TRP A 72 8.80 22.15 16.37
CA TRP A 72 10.00 22.19 17.22
C TRP A 72 9.68 22.49 18.69
N ASP A 73 8.71 23.36 18.94
CA ASP A 73 8.28 23.76 20.28
C ASP A 73 7.59 22.63 21.06
N SER A 74 7.10 21.58 20.38
CA SER A 74 6.51 20.40 21.04
C SER A 74 7.55 19.39 21.57
N ASP A 75 8.83 19.81 21.68
CA ASP A 75 9.92 19.01 22.23
C ASP A 75 10.03 17.64 21.52
N VAL A 76 10.21 17.64 20.19
CA VAL A 76 10.28 16.42 19.35
C VAL A 76 11.23 15.36 19.91
N ARG A 77 12.31 15.80 20.57
CA ARG A 77 13.28 14.91 21.25
C ARG A 77 12.67 14.10 22.38
N LYS A 78 11.88 14.74 23.25
CA LYS A 78 11.27 14.06 24.40
C LYS A 78 10.19 13.09 23.94
N HIS A 79 9.50 13.43 22.86
CA HIS A 79 8.39 12.66 22.33
C HIS A 79 8.77 11.82 21.10
N GLU A 80 10.06 11.59 20.85
CA GLU A 80 10.56 10.90 19.65
C GLU A 80 9.88 9.55 19.42
N VAL A 81 9.65 8.78 20.49
CA VAL A 81 8.99 7.47 20.44
C VAL A 81 7.55 7.60 19.92
N ILE A 82 6.84 8.66 20.33
CA ILE A 82 5.45 8.90 19.90
C ILE A 82 5.39 9.23 18.42
N TYR A 83 6.30 10.10 17.96
CA TYR A 83 6.40 10.44 16.54
C TYR A 83 6.72 9.21 15.70
N LYS A 84 7.74 8.43 16.08
CA LYS A 84 8.14 7.23 15.36
C LYS A 84 7.05 6.17 15.32
N ASP A 85 6.32 5.95 16.42
CA ASP A 85 5.18 5.02 16.46
C ASP A 85 4.11 5.41 15.43
N ILE A 86 3.74 6.69 15.38
CA ILE A 86 2.70 7.17 14.45
C ILE A 86 3.19 7.16 13.00
N ILE A 87 4.45 7.55 12.75
CA ILE A 87 5.06 7.50 11.42
C ILE A 87 5.10 6.05 10.92
N ASN A 88 5.55 5.11 11.74
CA ASN A 88 5.62 3.69 11.36
C ASN A 88 4.22 3.14 11.06
N ARG A 89 3.21 3.52 11.86
CA ARG A 89 1.82 3.17 11.58
C ARG A 89 1.35 3.74 10.25
N ALA A 90 1.59 5.03 10.01
CA ALA A 90 1.21 5.69 8.77
C ALA A 90 1.86 5.04 7.54
N GLN A 91 3.14 4.70 7.61
CA GLN A 91 3.87 4.01 6.54
C GLN A 91 3.31 2.60 6.29
N GLY A 92 3.01 1.85 7.36
CA GLY A 92 2.37 0.55 7.25
C GLY A 92 0.98 0.63 6.62
N GLU A 93 0.19 1.64 6.97
CA GLU A 93 -1.12 1.90 6.36
C GLU A 93 -1.00 2.27 4.88
N LEU A 94 -0.03 3.11 4.49
CA LEU A 94 0.20 3.49 3.10
C LEU A 94 0.52 2.26 2.23
N ALA A 95 1.37 1.35 2.72
CA ALA A 95 1.69 0.13 1.99
C ALA A 95 0.45 -0.74 1.70
N LEU A 96 -0.49 -0.83 2.66
CA LEU A 96 -1.75 -1.54 2.47
C LEU A 96 -2.69 -0.80 1.50
N GLU A 97 -2.73 0.53 1.59
CA GLU A 97 -3.52 1.39 0.68
C GLU A 97 -3.06 1.23 -0.77
N GLU A 98 -1.75 1.30 -1.01
CA GLU A 98 -1.16 1.10 -2.33
C GLU A 98 -1.42 -0.30 -2.87
N PHE A 99 -1.27 -1.33 -2.04
CA PHE A 99 -1.58 -2.70 -2.44
C PHE A 99 -3.06 -2.87 -2.85
N LEU A 100 -4.00 -2.37 -2.04
CA LEU A 100 -5.43 -2.43 -2.38
C LEU A 100 -5.75 -1.64 -3.65
N LYS A 101 -5.07 -0.51 -3.86
CA LYS A 101 -5.20 0.29 -5.08
C LYS A 101 -4.73 -0.49 -6.31
N GLN A 102 -3.60 -1.18 -6.23
CA GLN A 102 -3.09 -2.03 -7.32
C GLN A 102 -4.06 -3.16 -7.66
N VAL A 103 -4.59 -3.86 -6.64
CA VAL A 103 -5.60 -4.91 -6.84
C VAL A 103 -6.83 -4.33 -7.54
N LYS A 104 -7.32 -3.18 -7.07
CA LYS A 104 -8.48 -2.51 -7.67
C LYS A 104 -8.23 -2.13 -9.12
N GLU A 105 -7.10 -1.50 -9.42
CA GLU A 105 -6.76 -1.05 -10.77
C GLU A 105 -6.66 -2.25 -11.71
N TYR A 106 -5.92 -3.30 -11.32
CA TYR A 106 -5.78 -4.52 -12.10
C TYR A 106 -7.14 -5.12 -12.50
N TRP A 107 -8.03 -5.35 -11.52
CA TRP A 107 -9.33 -5.96 -11.78
C TRP A 107 -10.33 -5.03 -12.48
N SER A 108 -10.14 -3.72 -12.39
CA SER A 108 -10.98 -2.75 -13.12
C SER A 108 -10.59 -2.64 -14.59
N SER A 109 -9.31 -2.85 -14.92
CA SER A 109 -8.81 -2.85 -16.29
C SER A 109 -8.66 -4.26 -16.89
N PHE A 110 -9.01 -5.31 -16.15
CA PHE A 110 -8.82 -6.68 -16.60
C PHE A 110 -9.81 -7.01 -17.73
N GLU A 111 -9.28 -7.31 -18.91
CA GLU A 111 -10.04 -7.77 -20.06
C GLU A 111 -9.82 -9.26 -20.27
N LEU A 112 -10.91 -9.98 -20.53
CA LEU A 112 -10.84 -11.41 -20.82
C LEU A 112 -10.20 -11.63 -22.19
N GLU A 113 -9.19 -12.50 -22.26
CA GLU A 113 -8.64 -12.94 -23.53
C GLU A 113 -9.64 -13.88 -24.21
N LEU A 114 -10.17 -13.42 -25.35
CA LEU A 114 -11.17 -14.14 -26.12
C LEU A 114 -10.56 -14.66 -27.44
N VAL A 115 -10.85 -15.91 -27.77
CA VAL A 115 -10.43 -16.56 -29.01
C VAL A 115 -11.65 -16.98 -29.82
N ASN A 116 -11.64 -16.66 -31.10
CA ASN A 116 -12.71 -17.04 -32.01
C ASN A 116 -12.70 -18.55 -32.26
N TYR A 117 -13.82 -19.21 -31.99
CA TYR A 117 -14.05 -20.62 -32.28
C TYR A 117 -14.91 -20.76 -33.54
N GLN A 118 -14.24 -21.09 -34.66
CA GLN A 118 -14.86 -21.42 -35.95
C GLN A 118 -15.92 -20.39 -36.44
N ASN A 119 -15.76 -19.10 -36.14
CA ASN A 119 -16.73 -18.03 -36.43
C ASN A 119 -18.13 -18.22 -35.82
N LYS A 120 -18.28 -19.11 -34.82
CA LYS A 120 -19.55 -19.33 -34.12
C LYS A 120 -19.65 -18.50 -32.84
N CYS A 121 -18.57 -18.50 -32.04
CA CYS A 121 -18.55 -17.79 -30.76
C CYS A 121 -17.11 -17.46 -30.34
N MET A 122 -17.00 -16.59 -29.34
CA MET A 122 -15.74 -16.26 -28.67
C MET A 122 -15.60 -17.08 -27.40
N LEU A 123 -14.47 -17.76 -27.23
CA LEU A 123 -14.15 -18.59 -26.08
C LEU A 123 -13.09 -17.91 -25.22
N ILE A 124 -13.18 -18.07 -23.90
CA ILE A 124 -12.16 -17.52 -22.99
C ILE A 124 -10.92 -18.41 -23.03
N LYS A 125 -9.75 -17.78 -23.13
CA LYS A 125 -8.41 -18.39 -23.01
C LYS A 125 -7.67 -17.79 -21.80
N GLY A 126 -6.53 -18.36 -21.43
CA GLY A 126 -5.68 -17.82 -20.36
C GLY A 126 -6.18 -18.15 -18.96
N TRP A 127 -6.94 -19.25 -18.81
CA TRP A 127 -7.50 -19.68 -17.53
C TRP A 127 -6.43 -19.83 -16.45
N ASP A 128 -5.29 -20.45 -16.76
CA ASP A 128 -4.22 -20.67 -15.79
C ASP A 128 -3.68 -19.35 -15.24
N ASP A 129 -3.39 -18.37 -16.10
CA ASP A 129 -2.92 -17.04 -15.68
C ASP A 129 -3.97 -16.29 -14.86
N LEU A 130 -5.24 -16.37 -15.26
CA LEU A 130 -6.36 -15.79 -14.52
C LEU A 130 -6.50 -16.38 -13.12
N PHE A 131 -6.47 -17.70 -12.97
CA PHE A 131 -6.59 -18.38 -11.67
C PHE A 131 -5.34 -18.17 -10.80
N ASN A 132 -4.15 -18.13 -11.41
CA ASN A 132 -2.91 -17.80 -10.71
C ASN A 132 -2.99 -16.38 -10.13
N LYS A 133 -3.44 -15.40 -10.93
CA LYS A 133 -3.61 -14.01 -10.46
C LYS A 133 -4.69 -13.84 -9.41
N LEU A 134 -5.83 -14.54 -9.55
CA LEU A 134 -6.86 -14.58 -8.49
C LEU A 134 -6.28 -15.11 -7.18
N THR A 135 -5.54 -16.23 -7.25
CA THR A 135 -4.98 -16.88 -6.07
C THR A 135 -3.92 -16.02 -5.40
N GLU A 136 -3.05 -15.39 -6.19
CA GLU A 136 -2.04 -14.43 -5.71
C GLU A 136 -2.70 -13.26 -4.97
N HIS A 137 -3.68 -12.59 -5.59
CA HIS A 137 -4.34 -11.43 -4.99
C HIS A 137 -5.15 -11.82 -3.74
N LEU A 138 -5.84 -12.98 -3.75
CA LEU A 138 -6.54 -13.50 -2.56
C LEU A 138 -5.56 -13.82 -1.41
N ASN A 139 -4.42 -14.45 -1.71
CA ASN A 139 -3.40 -14.76 -0.70
C ASN A 139 -2.78 -13.48 -0.13
N SER A 140 -2.53 -12.46 -0.96
CA SER A 140 -2.00 -11.18 -0.50
C SER A 140 -3.02 -10.40 0.34
N ILE A 141 -4.32 -10.44 -0.02
CA ILE A 141 -5.38 -9.87 0.84
C ILE A 141 -5.45 -10.62 2.18
N SER A 142 -5.35 -11.95 2.17
CA SER A 142 -5.31 -12.76 3.40
C SER A 142 -4.10 -12.42 4.28
N SER A 143 -2.92 -12.26 3.67
CA SER A 143 -1.70 -11.85 4.36
C SER A 143 -1.83 -10.45 4.95
N MET A 144 -2.50 -9.54 4.25
CA MET A 144 -2.79 -8.19 4.74
C MET A 144 -3.69 -8.20 5.98
N LYS A 145 -4.60 -9.16 6.14
CA LYS A 145 -5.43 -9.31 7.36
C LYS A 145 -4.59 -9.58 8.61
N ALA A 146 -3.41 -10.17 8.47
CA ALA A 146 -2.49 -10.40 9.59
C ALA A 146 -1.73 -9.12 10.00
N SER A 147 -1.79 -8.06 9.21
CA SER A 147 -1.13 -6.79 9.51
C SER A 147 -1.85 -6.05 10.64
N PRO A 148 -1.13 -5.49 11.64
CA PRO A 148 -1.73 -4.69 12.70
C PRO A 148 -2.41 -3.40 12.19
N PHE A 149 -2.10 -2.99 10.95
CA PHE A 149 -2.63 -1.79 10.31
C PHE A 149 -3.91 -2.05 9.49
N TYR A 150 -4.38 -3.30 9.47
CA TYR A 150 -5.51 -3.73 8.63
C TYR A 150 -6.84 -3.05 8.99
N LYS A 151 -7.05 -2.70 10.25
CA LYS A 151 -8.35 -2.26 10.78
C LYS A 151 -9.01 -1.12 10.00
N VAL A 152 -8.22 -0.17 9.49
CA VAL A 152 -8.73 0.98 8.72
C VAL A 152 -9.22 0.56 7.33
N PHE A 153 -8.70 -0.55 6.80
CA PHE A 153 -8.97 -1.04 5.46
C PHE A 153 -9.87 -2.29 5.44
N GLU A 154 -10.32 -2.75 6.60
CA GLU A 154 -11.08 -3.99 6.78
C GLU A 154 -12.29 -4.09 5.85
N GLU A 155 -13.13 -3.06 5.83
CA GLU A 155 -14.32 -3.00 4.98
C GLU A 155 -13.98 -3.09 3.48
N ASN A 156 -13.02 -2.29 3.03
CA ASN A 156 -12.60 -2.26 1.63
C ASN A 156 -11.97 -3.59 1.20
N ALA A 157 -11.13 -4.16 2.05
CA ALA A 157 -10.43 -5.42 1.79
C ALA A 157 -11.40 -6.61 1.73
N ASN A 158 -12.34 -6.70 2.68
CA ASN A 158 -13.37 -7.73 2.68
C ASN A 158 -14.27 -7.62 1.44
N SER A 159 -14.68 -6.40 1.06
CA SER A 159 -15.44 -6.18 -0.17
C SER A 159 -14.68 -6.69 -1.42
N TRP A 160 -13.36 -6.45 -1.49
CA TRP A 160 -12.56 -6.94 -2.61
C TRP A 160 -12.39 -8.45 -2.60
N GLU A 161 -12.09 -9.05 -1.44
CA GLU A 161 -12.01 -10.49 -1.27
C GLU A 161 -13.32 -11.19 -1.70
N ASP A 162 -14.47 -10.67 -1.29
CA ASP A 162 -15.78 -11.20 -1.70
C ASP A 162 -15.99 -11.12 -3.21
N LYS A 163 -15.61 -10.00 -3.84
CA LYS A 163 -15.68 -9.85 -5.30
C LYS A 163 -14.77 -10.84 -6.01
N LEU A 164 -13.53 -11.01 -5.55
CA LEU A 164 -12.58 -11.95 -6.15
C LEU A 164 -13.03 -13.40 -5.99
N ASN A 165 -13.57 -13.77 -4.83
CA ASN A 165 -14.14 -15.11 -4.61
C ASN A 165 -15.35 -15.36 -5.51
N ARG A 166 -16.23 -14.36 -5.70
CA ARG A 166 -17.36 -14.48 -6.65
C ARG A 166 -16.86 -14.67 -8.09
N ILE A 167 -15.85 -13.91 -8.50
CA ILE A 167 -15.22 -14.03 -9.82
C ILE A 167 -14.62 -15.43 -10.01
N ARG A 168 -13.88 -15.93 -9.00
CA ARG A 168 -13.30 -17.28 -9.02
C ARG A 168 -14.38 -18.36 -9.20
N ASN A 169 -15.41 -18.34 -8.36
CA ASN A 169 -16.50 -19.32 -8.42
C ASN A 169 -17.24 -19.28 -9.76
N LEU A 170 -17.46 -18.07 -10.30
CA LEU A 170 -18.08 -17.91 -11.62
C LEU A 170 -17.22 -18.55 -12.71
N PHE A 171 -15.91 -18.30 -12.70
CA PHE A 171 -14.99 -18.82 -13.68
C PHE A 171 -14.74 -20.33 -13.57
N ASP A 172 -14.78 -20.89 -12.36
CA ASP A 172 -14.73 -22.35 -12.15
C ASP A 172 -15.90 -23.08 -12.81
N VAL A 173 -17.10 -22.51 -12.73
CA VAL A 173 -18.28 -23.06 -13.43
C VAL A 173 -18.17 -22.79 -14.94
N TRP A 174 -17.73 -21.60 -15.33
CA TRP A 174 -17.64 -21.21 -16.75
C TRP A 174 -16.66 -22.08 -17.54
N ILE A 175 -15.48 -22.37 -16.99
CA ILE A 175 -14.49 -23.21 -17.68
C ILE A 175 -15.02 -24.63 -17.90
N ASP A 176 -15.76 -25.19 -16.94
CA ASP A 176 -16.38 -26.51 -17.07
C ASP A 176 -17.50 -26.50 -18.13
N VAL A 177 -18.37 -25.48 -18.12
CA VAL A 177 -19.40 -25.29 -19.16
C VAL A 177 -18.76 -25.15 -20.54
N GLN A 178 -17.72 -24.33 -20.68
CA GLN A 178 -17.00 -24.12 -21.93
C GLN A 178 -16.39 -25.44 -22.43
N ARG A 179 -15.74 -26.22 -21.55
CA ARG A 179 -15.16 -27.52 -21.90
C ARG A 179 -16.22 -28.52 -22.37
N ARG A 180 -17.33 -28.65 -21.63
CA ARG A 180 -18.44 -29.54 -22.00
C ARG A 180 -19.10 -29.12 -23.30
N TRP A 181 -19.29 -27.82 -23.51
CA TRP A 181 -19.87 -27.28 -24.74
C TRP A 181 -18.99 -27.59 -25.95
N ILE A 182 -17.67 -27.34 -25.89
CA ILE A 182 -16.74 -27.67 -26.98
C ILE A 182 -16.75 -29.18 -27.28
N TYR A 183 -16.77 -30.02 -26.24
CA TYR A 183 -16.84 -31.47 -26.41
C TYR A 183 -18.13 -31.92 -27.12
N LEU A 184 -19.29 -31.41 -26.69
CA LEU A 184 -20.57 -31.71 -27.32
C LEU A 184 -20.62 -31.18 -28.75
N GLU A 185 -20.15 -29.97 -28.99
CA GLU A 185 -20.09 -29.37 -30.32
C GLU A 185 -19.24 -30.21 -31.27
N GLY A 186 -18.08 -30.69 -30.84
CA GLY A 186 -17.22 -31.57 -31.64
C GLY A 186 -17.89 -32.91 -32.00
N ILE A 187 -18.68 -33.48 -31.08
CA ILE A 187 -19.43 -34.72 -31.34
C ILE A 187 -20.56 -34.45 -32.35
N PHE A 188 -21.43 -33.48 -32.08
CA PHE A 188 -22.61 -33.22 -32.91
C PHE A 188 -22.27 -32.60 -34.28
N SER A 189 -21.14 -31.90 -34.41
CA SER A 189 -20.67 -31.38 -35.71
C SER A 189 -19.87 -32.42 -36.51
N GLY A 190 -19.17 -33.34 -35.85
CA GLY A 190 -18.34 -34.37 -36.48
C GLY A 190 -19.10 -35.64 -36.89
N SER A 191 -20.28 -35.90 -36.31
CA SER A 191 -21.07 -37.10 -36.59
C SER A 191 -22.40 -36.74 -37.26
N ALA A 192 -22.42 -36.81 -38.59
CA ALA A 192 -23.64 -36.70 -39.38
C ALA A 192 -24.69 -37.78 -39.01
N ASP A 193 -24.26 -38.90 -38.42
CA ASP A 193 -25.13 -40.00 -37.99
C ASP A 193 -25.82 -39.77 -36.63
N ILE A 194 -25.34 -38.86 -35.77
CA ILE A 194 -25.98 -38.57 -34.46
C ILE A 194 -26.94 -37.38 -34.54
N ALA A 195 -26.69 -36.42 -35.42
CA ALA A 195 -27.60 -35.30 -35.65
C ALA A 195 -28.92 -35.69 -36.36
N ALA A 196 -28.99 -36.93 -36.88
CA ALA A 196 -30.13 -37.47 -37.64
C ALA A 196 -30.98 -38.50 -36.87
N LEU A 197 -30.71 -38.73 -35.57
CA LEU A 197 -31.56 -39.50 -34.65
C LEU A 197 -32.39 -38.56 -33.77
#